data_AF-A0A8T9CJ17-F1
#
_entry.id   AF-A0A8T9CJ17-F1
#
_cell.length_a   1.000
_cell.length_b   1.000
_cell.length_c   1.000
_cell.angle_alpha   90.00
_cell.angle_beta   90.00
_cell.angle_gamma   90.00
#
_symmetry.space_group_name_H-M   'P 1'
#
loop_
_entity.id
_entity.type
_entity.pdbx_description
1 polymer ?
#
loop_
_entity_poly.entity_id
_entity_poly.type
_entity_poly.pdbx_seq_one_letter_code
_entity_poly.pdbx_strand_id
1 'polypeptide(L)'
;MVQEFIDEVETSVSLLVNTNQLGPDEKRAMFKRMHTNFGRTALCLSGGASFAYYHFGVVKALLDADLLPEVITGTSGGALVAGLIATRTNDELKKLLVPALAGRINACSDGFTTWAARWWKTGARFDSVEWAKKCSWFTRGSMTFREAYERTGRILNVSCVPADPHSPTILTNYLTSPDCVIWSAVLASAAVPGILNPVVLMMKTGDGKLVPYSFGHKWKDGSLRTDIPLKALNLHFNVNFSIVSQVNPHINLFFFSSRGSVGQPVTHRKGRGWRGGFLGSATEQYLKLDLNKWLKVLRHLELLPRPLGQDWSEIWLQQFSGTITIWPRSVASDFWRILSDPNPKQLARMLHVGQQSAFPKLQFLANRMKVERMVDRGRKETRVGVRRGSIESILSEDDIRSLLRKGDETHSATATDDDTDAVTTGDEFEDEVVDEAVESEKLLDTATAKDR
;
A
#
# COMPACT_ATOMS: atom_id res chain seq x y z
N MET A 1 -10.20 16.06 27.07
CA MET A 1 -8.79 15.62 27.02
C MET A 1 -8.22 15.38 25.62
N VAL A 2 -8.64 14.37 24.82
CA VAL A 2 -8.04 14.16 23.48
C VAL A 2 -8.32 15.31 22.51
N GLN A 3 -9.55 15.82 22.48
CA GLN A 3 -9.93 16.93 21.62
C GLN A 3 -9.19 18.22 22.03
N GLU A 4 -9.18 18.53 23.33
CA GLU A 4 -8.41 19.65 23.92
C GLU A 4 -6.93 19.60 23.51
N PHE A 5 -6.29 18.42 23.56
CA PHE A 5 -4.90 18.29 23.11
C PHE A 5 -4.71 18.65 21.64
N ILE A 6 -5.63 18.20 20.76
CA ILE A 6 -5.55 18.49 19.33
C ILE A 6 -5.78 19.98 19.05
N ASP A 7 -6.69 20.62 19.79
CA ASP A 7 -6.99 22.04 19.64
C ASP A 7 -5.85 22.92 20.22
N GLU A 8 -5.18 22.47 21.27
CA GLU A 8 -3.96 23.10 21.79
C GLU A 8 -2.80 23.01 20.80
N VAL A 9 -2.62 21.84 20.17
CA VAL A 9 -1.62 21.65 19.09
C VAL A 9 -1.92 22.57 17.91
N GLU A 10 -3.19 22.71 17.52
CA GLU A 10 -3.61 23.63 16.46
C GLU A 10 -3.27 25.09 16.79
N THR A 11 -3.55 25.50 18.03
CA THR A 11 -3.27 26.85 18.54
C THR A 11 -1.76 27.10 18.55
N SER A 12 -0.97 26.14 19.05
CA SER A 12 0.49 26.20 19.10
C SER A 12 1.13 26.31 17.71
N VAL A 13 0.68 25.49 16.75
CA VAL A 13 1.18 25.54 15.36
C VAL A 13 0.83 26.87 14.71
N SER A 14 -0.39 27.38 14.94
CA SER A 14 -0.83 28.66 14.39
C SER A 14 -0.05 29.85 14.96
N LEU A 15 0.25 29.82 16.27
CA LEU A 15 1.11 30.82 16.91
C LEU A 15 2.52 30.82 16.30
N LEU A 16 3.06 29.63 16.04
CA LEU A 16 4.39 29.44 15.50
C LEU A 16 4.52 29.92 14.04
N VAL A 17 3.45 29.83 13.24
CA VAL A 17 3.40 30.49 11.92
C VAL A 17 3.46 32.01 12.08
N ASN A 18 2.64 32.57 12.98
CA ASN A 18 2.40 34.01 13.08
C ASN A 18 3.43 34.78 13.93
N THR A 19 4.28 34.10 14.70
CA THR A 19 5.24 34.77 15.59
C THR A 19 6.30 35.55 14.82
N ASN A 20 6.59 36.79 15.21
CA ASN A 20 7.68 37.57 14.61
C ASN A 20 9.04 37.34 15.31
N GLN A 21 9.08 36.46 16.31
CA GLN A 21 10.28 36.18 17.10
C GLN A 21 11.27 35.25 16.41
N LEU A 22 10.83 34.50 15.39
CA LEU A 22 11.65 33.55 14.64
C LEU A 22 11.86 34.04 13.21
N GLY A 23 13.09 33.88 12.72
CA GLY A 23 13.42 34.17 11.33
C GLY A 23 12.64 33.27 10.35
N PRO A 24 12.42 33.71 9.11
CA PRO A 24 11.69 32.92 8.12
C PRO A 24 12.37 31.57 7.82
N ASP A 25 13.70 31.52 7.79
CA ASP A 25 14.47 30.30 7.55
C ASP A 25 14.38 29.31 8.71
N GLU A 26 14.40 29.78 9.96
CA GLU A 26 14.23 28.96 11.15
C GLU A 26 12.84 28.32 11.19
N LYS A 27 11.79 29.12 10.88
CA LYS A 27 10.43 28.60 10.76
C LYS A 27 10.34 27.52 9.69
N ARG A 28 10.92 27.77 8.51
CA ARG A 28 10.94 26.80 7.40
C ARG A 28 11.65 25.50 7.81
N ALA A 29 12.81 25.60 8.47
CA ALA A 29 13.56 24.44 8.95
C ALA A 29 12.75 23.64 9.99
N MET A 30 12.07 24.33 10.90
CA MET A 30 11.23 23.71 11.91
C MET A 30 10.02 22.99 11.31
N PHE A 31 9.28 23.62 10.39
CA PHE A 31 8.17 22.96 9.69
C PHE A 31 8.64 21.79 8.82
N LYS A 32 9.82 21.87 8.20
CA LYS A 32 10.43 20.74 7.48
C LYS A 32 10.69 19.57 8.43
N ARG A 33 11.25 19.81 9.62
CA ARG A 33 11.47 18.78 10.66
C ARG A 33 10.16 18.21 11.19
N MET A 34 9.17 19.05 11.50
CA MET A 34 7.84 18.61 11.96
C MET A 34 7.17 17.72 10.92
N HIS A 35 7.18 18.12 9.65
CA HIS A 35 6.62 17.32 8.56
C HIS A 35 7.33 15.99 8.39
N THR A 36 8.67 15.98 8.50
CA THR A 36 9.47 14.75 8.39
C THR A 36 9.17 13.78 9.53
N ASN A 37 9.13 14.29 10.77
CA ASN A 37 8.88 13.47 11.96
C ASN A 37 7.44 12.96 12.03
N PHE A 38 6.46 13.81 11.71
CA PHE A 38 5.06 13.44 11.79
C PHE A 38 4.68 12.46 10.68
N GLY A 39 5.21 12.68 9.47
CA GLY A 39 4.95 11.87 8.30
C GLY A 39 3.54 12.05 7.73
N ARG A 40 3.33 11.47 6.55
CA ARG A 40 2.08 11.57 5.79
C ARG A 40 1.16 10.39 6.02
N THR A 41 -0.11 10.62 5.75
CA THR A 41 -1.14 9.57 5.74
C THR A 41 -1.29 8.99 4.34
N ALA A 42 -1.35 7.65 4.23
CA ALA A 42 -1.67 6.95 2.99
C ALA A 42 -2.91 6.07 3.13
N LEU A 43 -3.70 5.99 2.06
CA LEU A 43 -4.78 5.01 1.90
C LEU A 43 -4.26 3.82 1.08
N CYS A 44 -4.28 2.64 1.67
CA CYS A 44 -3.86 1.40 1.04
C CYS A 44 -5.07 0.50 0.74
N LEU A 45 -5.30 0.22 -0.53
CA LEU A 45 -6.38 -0.65 -0.99
C LEU A 45 -5.80 -2.01 -1.38
N SER A 46 -6.15 -3.03 -0.61
CA SER A 46 -5.69 -4.40 -0.87
C SER A 46 -6.24 -4.97 -2.18
N GLY A 47 -5.67 -6.10 -2.62
CA GLY A 47 -6.32 -6.98 -3.58
C GLY A 47 -7.63 -7.60 -3.07
N GLY A 48 -8.20 -8.49 -3.87
CA GLY A 48 -9.39 -9.27 -3.49
C GLY A 48 -10.42 -9.49 -4.60
N ALA A 49 -10.06 -9.35 -5.87
CA ALA A 49 -10.98 -9.50 -7.01
C ALA A 49 -12.28 -8.69 -6.82
N SER A 50 -13.48 -9.27 -6.94
CA SER A 50 -14.74 -8.54 -6.78
C SER A 50 -14.95 -7.97 -5.37
N PHE A 51 -14.26 -8.49 -4.33
CA PHE A 51 -14.31 -7.90 -2.99
C PHE A 51 -13.71 -6.49 -2.95
N ALA A 52 -12.87 -6.12 -3.93
CA ALA A 52 -12.36 -4.76 -4.07
C ALA A 52 -13.47 -3.69 -4.18
N TYR A 53 -14.70 -4.06 -4.59
CA TYR A 53 -15.81 -3.10 -4.64
C TYR A 53 -16.27 -2.59 -3.28
N TYR A 54 -15.94 -3.29 -2.18
CA TYR A 54 -16.13 -2.73 -0.83
C TYR A 54 -15.28 -1.49 -0.58
N HIS A 55 -14.13 -1.35 -1.25
CA HIS A 55 -13.29 -0.16 -1.14
C HIS A 55 -14.04 1.11 -1.59
N PHE A 56 -14.95 1.02 -2.56
CA PHE A 56 -15.75 2.18 -2.95
C PHE A 56 -16.54 2.75 -1.77
N GLY A 57 -17.04 1.90 -0.88
CA GLY A 57 -17.76 2.33 0.32
C GLY A 57 -16.84 3.01 1.33
N VAL A 58 -15.65 2.43 1.58
CA VAL A 58 -14.64 3.01 2.47
C VAL A 58 -14.20 4.39 1.95
N VAL A 59 -13.89 4.46 0.66
CA VAL A 59 -13.47 5.69 -0.02
C VAL A 59 -14.58 6.72 0.01
N LYS A 60 -15.84 6.32 -0.22
CA LYS A 60 -16.99 7.21 -0.13
C LYS A 60 -17.13 7.79 1.28
N ALA A 61 -16.98 6.99 2.34
CA ALA A 61 -17.04 7.49 3.71
C ALA A 61 -15.90 8.48 4.01
N LEU A 62 -14.67 8.20 3.56
CA LEU A 62 -13.55 9.13 3.69
C LEU A 62 -13.78 10.41 2.88
N LEU A 63 -14.28 10.30 1.65
CA LEU A 63 -14.56 11.44 0.78
C LEU A 63 -15.68 12.33 1.33
N ASP A 64 -16.77 11.73 1.83
CA ASP A 64 -17.92 12.44 2.41
C ASP A 64 -17.52 13.19 3.68
N ALA A 65 -16.56 12.66 4.44
CA ALA A 65 -16.01 13.29 5.65
C ALA A 65 -14.84 14.28 5.38
N ASP A 66 -14.45 14.49 4.12
CA ASP A 66 -13.24 15.23 3.73
C ASP A 66 -11.95 14.68 4.40
N LEU A 67 -11.84 13.36 4.44
CA LEU A 67 -10.75 12.60 5.07
C LEU A 67 -10.01 11.69 4.07
N LEU A 68 -10.14 11.94 2.77
CA LEU A 68 -9.45 11.15 1.74
C LEU A 68 -7.96 11.59 1.65
N PRO A 69 -6.99 10.70 1.91
CA PRO A 69 -5.57 11.06 1.86
C PRO A 69 -5.07 11.34 0.43
N GLU A 70 -4.00 12.12 0.33
CA GLU A 70 -3.35 12.41 -0.95
C GLU A 70 -2.55 11.21 -1.49
N VAL A 71 -1.92 10.43 -0.61
CA VAL A 71 -1.17 9.23 -1.00
C VAL A 71 -2.12 8.04 -1.04
N ILE A 72 -2.27 7.44 -2.23
CA ILE A 72 -3.15 6.30 -2.46
C ILE A 72 -2.32 5.18 -3.07
N THR A 73 -2.38 3.99 -2.48
CA THR A 73 -1.81 2.77 -3.06
C THR A 73 -2.89 1.75 -3.31
N GLY A 74 -2.73 0.96 -4.38
CA GLY A 74 -3.60 -0.16 -4.65
C GLY A 74 -2.87 -1.33 -5.29
N THR A 75 -3.34 -2.54 -4.97
CA THR A 75 -2.86 -3.79 -5.58
C THR A 75 -4.03 -4.54 -6.20
N SER A 76 -3.85 -5.13 -7.38
CA SER A 76 -4.88 -5.93 -8.05
C SER A 76 -6.22 -5.18 -8.20
N GLY A 77 -7.33 -5.74 -7.72
CA GLY A 77 -8.63 -5.04 -7.67
C GLY A 77 -8.59 -3.70 -6.92
N GLY A 78 -7.76 -3.57 -5.88
CA GLY A 78 -7.51 -2.31 -5.18
C GLY A 78 -6.81 -1.27 -6.06
N ALA A 79 -5.93 -1.68 -6.98
CA ALA A 79 -5.27 -0.79 -7.95
C ALA A 79 -6.29 -0.19 -8.94
N LEU A 80 -7.30 -0.96 -9.36
CA LEU A 80 -8.40 -0.46 -10.19
C LEU A 80 -9.18 0.65 -9.48
N VAL A 81 -9.51 0.44 -8.20
CA VAL A 81 -10.21 1.44 -7.38
C VAL A 81 -9.32 2.65 -7.14
N ALA A 82 -8.04 2.45 -6.78
CA ALA A 82 -7.06 3.51 -6.60
C ALA A 82 -6.88 4.36 -7.86
N GLY A 83 -6.79 3.74 -9.03
CA GLY A 83 -6.72 4.43 -10.33
C GLY A 83 -7.95 5.28 -10.62
N LEU A 84 -9.15 4.80 -10.28
CA LEU A 84 -10.38 5.59 -10.41
C LEU A 84 -10.38 6.83 -9.51
N ILE A 85 -9.87 6.70 -8.29
CA ILE A 85 -9.83 7.76 -7.29
C ILE A 85 -8.76 8.79 -7.64
N ALA A 86 -7.55 8.35 -7.98
CA ALA A 86 -6.43 9.25 -8.24
C ALA A 86 -6.54 10.03 -9.56
N THR A 87 -7.38 9.60 -10.50
CA THR A 87 -7.55 10.27 -11.80
C THR A 87 -8.67 11.32 -11.82
N ARG A 88 -9.48 11.43 -10.76
CA ARG A 88 -10.71 12.24 -10.74
C ARG A 88 -10.78 13.18 -9.54
N THR A 89 -11.40 14.34 -9.70
CA THR A 89 -11.54 15.30 -8.58
C THR A 89 -12.53 14.81 -7.51
N ASN A 90 -12.51 15.41 -6.32
CA ASN A 90 -13.46 15.08 -5.24
C ASN A 90 -14.93 15.16 -5.73
N ASP A 91 -15.28 16.18 -6.52
CA ASP A 91 -16.64 16.39 -7.01
C ASP A 91 -17.05 15.36 -8.09
N GLU A 92 -16.12 14.98 -8.96
CA GLU A 92 -16.33 13.90 -9.92
C GLU A 92 -16.57 12.57 -9.17
N LEU A 93 -15.79 12.30 -8.12
CA LEU A 93 -15.92 11.08 -7.32
C LEU A 93 -17.25 11.01 -6.55
N LYS A 94 -17.70 12.12 -5.95
CA LYS A 94 -19.01 12.19 -5.26
C LYS A 94 -20.17 11.80 -6.17
N LYS A 95 -20.10 12.15 -7.46
CA LYS A 95 -21.12 11.78 -8.47
C LYS A 95 -21.01 10.33 -8.93
N LEU A 96 -19.81 9.74 -8.88
CA LEU A 96 -19.52 8.41 -9.42
C LEU A 96 -19.64 7.28 -8.40
N LEU A 97 -19.39 7.54 -7.11
CA LEU A 97 -19.46 6.54 -6.04
C LEU A 97 -20.91 6.26 -5.62
N VAL A 98 -21.73 5.87 -6.59
CA VAL A 98 -23.15 5.54 -6.46
C VAL A 98 -23.43 4.14 -7.00
N PRO A 99 -24.55 3.49 -6.63
CA PRO A 99 -24.88 2.14 -7.11
C PRO A 99 -24.91 1.98 -8.64
N ALA A 100 -25.19 3.05 -9.38
CA ALA A 100 -25.17 3.06 -10.85
C ALA A 100 -23.80 2.75 -11.45
N LEU A 101 -22.71 2.89 -10.68
CA LEU A 101 -21.35 2.51 -11.08
C LEU A 101 -21.26 1.03 -11.49
N ALA A 102 -22.13 0.17 -10.97
CA ALA A 102 -22.20 -1.25 -11.35
C ALA A 102 -22.38 -1.45 -12.85
N GLY A 103 -23.12 -0.57 -13.54
CA GLY A 103 -23.31 -0.64 -14.99
C GLY A 103 -22.04 -0.37 -15.80
N ARG A 104 -20.97 0.16 -15.18
CA ARG A 104 -19.65 0.36 -15.78
C ARG A 104 -18.63 -0.70 -15.36
N ILE A 105 -18.97 -1.55 -14.40
CA ILE A 105 -18.17 -2.69 -13.96
C ILE A 105 -18.64 -3.91 -14.76
N ASN A 106 -18.10 -4.07 -15.97
CA ASN A 106 -18.45 -5.15 -16.91
C ASN A 106 -17.23 -6.02 -17.26
N ALA A 107 -16.31 -6.15 -16.31
CA ALA A 107 -15.02 -6.75 -16.55
C ALA A 107 -15.16 -8.26 -16.83
N CYS A 108 -16.06 -8.94 -16.10
CA CYS A 108 -16.33 -10.38 -16.17
C CYS A 108 -17.50 -10.75 -17.11
N SER A 109 -17.75 -9.98 -18.17
CA SER A 109 -18.93 -10.12 -19.03
C SER A 109 -18.96 -11.39 -19.91
N ASP A 110 -17.85 -12.13 -20.00
CA ASP A 110 -17.74 -13.31 -20.85
C ASP A 110 -18.52 -14.51 -20.30
N GLY A 111 -19.31 -15.15 -21.17
CA GLY A 111 -19.99 -16.40 -20.87
C GLY A 111 -19.03 -17.56 -20.58
N PHE A 112 -19.51 -18.57 -19.86
CA PHE A 112 -18.71 -19.72 -19.42
C PHE A 112 -17.98 -20.43 -20.56
N THR A 113 -18.69 -20.67 -21.66
CA THR A 113 -18.17 -21.34 -22.86
C THR A 113 -17.04 -20.55 -23.51
N THR A 114 -17.16 -19.23 -23.57
CA THR A 114 -16.18 -18.33 -24.19
C THR A 114 -14.89 -18.27 -23.38
N TRP A 115 -14.99 -18.09 -22.06
CA TRP A 115 -13.78 -18.03 -21.24
C TRP A 115 -13.14 -19.41 -21.05
N ALA A 116 -13.91 -20.51 -21.00
CA ALA A 116 -13.35 -21.86 -20.88
C ALA A 116 -12.55 -22.26 -22.12
N ALA A 117 -13.07 -21.97 -23.31
CA ALA A 117 -12.34 -22.18 -24.57
C ALA A 117 -11.07 -21.32 -24.65
N ARG A 118 -11.12 -20.07 -24.16
CA ARG A 118 -9.94 -19.19 -24.07
C ARG A 118 -8.91 -19.72 -23.08
N TRP A 119 -9.36 -20.16 -21.91
CA TRP A 119 -8.52 -20.71 -20.87
C TRP A 119 -7.79 -21.96 -21.36
N TRP A 120 -8.48 -22.84 -22.09
CA TRP A 120 -7.86 -24.02 -22.71
C TRP A 120 -6.78 -23.66 -23.74
N LYS A 121 -6.99 -22.58 -24.52
CA LYS A 121 -6.04 -22.16 -25.58
C LYS A 121 -4.88 -21.32 -25.08
N THR A 122 -5.10 -20.48 -24.07
CA THR A 122 -4.17 -19.40 -23.69
C THR A 122 -3.75 -19.44 -22.23
N GLY A 123 -4.34 -20.32 -21.42
CA GLY A 123 -4.12 -20.39 -19.96
C GLY A 123 -4.75 -19.24 -19.16
N ALA A 124 -5.45 -18.30 -19.80
CA ALA A 124 -6.05 -17.14 -19.15
C ALA A 124 -7.57 -17.12 -19.33
N ARG A 125 -8.26 -16.72 -18.26
CA ARG A 125 -9.71 -16.51 -18.27
C ARG A 125 -10.09 -15.25 -19.04
N PHE A 126 -9.37 -14.14 -18.86
CA PHE A 126 -9.69 -12.85 -19.48
C PHE A 126 -8.75 -12.50 -20.64
N ASP A 127 -9.28 -11.79 -21.63
CA ASP A 127 -8.47 -11.18 -22.69
C ASP A 127 -7.83 -9.88 -22.20
N SER A 128 -6.52 -9.73 -22.40
CA SER A 128 -5.76 -8.57 -21.92
C SER A 128 -6.13 -7.28 -22.65
N VAL A 129 -6.45 -7.35 -23.94
CA VAL A 129 -6.80 -6.17 -24.75
C VAL A 129 -8.19 -5.67 -24.41
N GLU A 130 -9.18 -6.56 -24.28
CA GLU A 130 -10.52 -6.20 -23.84
C GLU A 130 -10.51 -5.63 -22.41
N TRP A 131 -9.77 -6.26 -21.49
CA TRP A 131 -9.66 -5.77 -20.12
C TRP A 131 -8.96 -4.41 -20.07
N ALA A 132 -7.92 -4.18 -20.89
CA ALA A 132 -7.29 -2.87 -21.03
C ALA A 132 -8.29 -1.80 -21.47
N LYS A 133 -9.15 -2.09 -22.47
CA LYS A 133 -10.20 -1.17 -22.91
C LYS A 133 -11.18 -0.84 -21.78
N LYS A 134 -11.59 -1.83 -20.99
CA LYS A 134 -12.49 -1.61 -19.83
C LYS A 134 -11.79 -0.82 -18.72
N CYS A 135 -10.55 -1.16 -18.38
CA CYS A 135 -9.72 -0.43 -17.42
C CYS A 135 -9.42 1.02 -17.83
N SER A 136 -9.37 1.31 -19.14
CA SER A 136 -9.18 2.68 -19.62
C SER A 136 -10.27 3.63 -19.11
N TRP A 137 -11.53 3.17 -18.99
CA TRP A 137 -12.58 4.01 -18.42
C TRP A 137 -12.29 4.36 -16.95
N PHE A 138 -11.82 3.39 -16.15
CA PHE A 138 -11.45 3.61 -14.75
C PHE A 138 -10.29 4.58 -14.61
N THR A 139 -9.40 4.67 -15.60
CA THR A 139 -8.17 5.49 -15.54
C THR A 139 -8.23 6.74 -16.43
N ARG A 140 -9.41 7.09 -16.94
CA ARG A 140 -9.64 8.24 -17.86
C ARG A 140 -8.82 8.16 -19.16
N GLY A 141 -8.85 7.01 -19.80
CA GLY A 141 -8.13 6.72 -21.04
C GLY A 141 -6.71 6.25 -20.75
N SER A 142 -5.75 6.73 -21.52
CA SER A 142 -4.34 6.41 -21.39
C SER A 142 -3.60 7.48 -20.58
N MET A 143 -4.14 7.81 -19.40
CA MET A 143 -3.54 8.78 -18.49
C MET A 143 -2.27 8.21 -17.85
N THR A 144 -1.23 9.01 -17.75
CA THR A 144 0.01 8.63 -17.06
C THR A 144 -0.03 8.95 -15.57
N PHE A 145 0.89 8.38 -14.79
CA PHE A 145 1.01 8.72 -13.37
C PHE A 145 1.31 10.21 -13.15
N ARG A 146 2.15 10.83 -14.00
CA ARG A 146 2.43 12.27 -13.96
C ARG A 146 1.17 13.09 -14.25
N GLU A 147 0.45 12.78 -15.33
CA GLU A 147 -0.77 13.49 -15.72
C GLU A 147 -1.87 13.42 -14.63
N ALA A 148 -2.02 12.26 -13.98
CA ALA A 148 -2.98 12.09 -12.89
C ALA A 148 -2.61 12.91 -11.64
N TYR A 149 -1.32 12.98 -11.32
CA TYR A 149 -0.80 13.79 -10.22
C TYR A 149 -0.99 15.29 -10.48
N GLU A 150 -0.64 15.78 -11.68
CA GLU A 150 -0.82 17.18 -12.07
C GLU A 150 -2.30 17.61 -12.04
N ARG A 151 -3.21 16.71 -12.42
CA ARG A 151 -4.65 16.99 -12.43
C ARG A 151 -5.26 17.06 -11.03
N THR A 152 -4.89 16.15 -10.14
CA THR A 152 -5.62 15.94 -8.86
C THR A 152 -4.82 16.26 -7.61
N GLY A 153 -3.49 16.36 -7.72
CA GLY A 153 -2.56 16.40 -6.60
C GLY A 153 -2.43 15.08 -5.83
N ARG A 154 -3.15 14.01 -6.23
CA ARG A 154 -3.09 12.71 -5.55
C ARG A 154 -1.96 11.85 -6.09
N ILE A 155 -1.25 11.22 -5.18
CA ILE A 155 -0.11 10.37 -5.45
C ILE A 155 -0.61 8.93 -5.57
N LEU A 156 -0.74 8.45 -6.81
CA LEU A 156 -1.10 7.07 -7.09
C LEU A 156 0.14 6.16 -7.04
N ASN A 157 0.00 5.05 -6.33
CA ASN A 157 1.00 3.98 -6.25
C ASN A 157 0.36 2.65 -6.64
N VAL A 158 1.01 1.92 -7.55
CA VAL A 158 0.57 0.57 -7.95
C VAL A 158 1.75 -0.39 -7.90
N SER A 159 1.60 -1.46 -7.13
CA SER A 159 2.59 -2.51 -6.94
C SER A 159 2.54 -3.48 -8.12
N CYS A 160 3.69 -3.74 -8.76
CA CYS A 160 3.82 -4.68 -9.87
C CYS A 160 4.98 -5.64 -9.57
N VAL A 161 4.72 -6.95 -9.70
CA VAL A 161 5.71 -8.00 -9.50
C VAL A 161 6.21 -8.45 -10.88
N PRO A 162 7.52 -8.51 -11.14
CA PRO A 162 8.02 -9.00 -12.42
C PRO A 162 7.69 -10.49 -12.60
N ALA A 163 7.54 -10.95 -13.83
CA ALA A 163 7.25 -12.35 -14.14
C ALA A 163 8.42 -13.27 -13.80
N ASP A 164 9.64 -12.73 -13.87
CA ASP A 164 10.89 -13.37 -13.45
C ASP A 164 10.98 -13.39 -11.91
N PRO A 165 11.15 -14.57 -11.29
CA PRO A 165 11.26 -14.69 -9.84
C PRO A 165 12.46 -13.97 -9.20
N HIS A 166 13.55 -13.72 -9.93
CA HIS A 166 14.74 -13.13 -9.30
C HIS A 166 14.73 -11.59 -9.35
N SER A 167 13.84 -11.02 -10.15
CA SER A 167 13.67 -9.57 -10.28
C SER A 167 12.89 -8.98 -9.09
N PRO A 168 13.27 -7.78 -8.60
CA PRO A 168 12.60 -7.13 -7.47
C PRO A 168 11.23 -6.55 -7.84
N THR A 169 10.34 -6.41 -6.86
CA THR A 169 9.04 -5.74 -7.07
C THR A 169 9.21 -4.25 -7.28
N ILE A 170 8.46 -3.66 -8.21
CA ILE A 170 8.46 -2.21 -8.42
C ILE A 170 7.17 -1.60 -7.90
N LEU A 171 7.28 -0.40 -7.35
CA LEU A 171 6.15 0.46 -7.02
C LEU A 171 6.07 1.57 -8.07
N THR A 172 5.12 1.45 -8.99
CA THR A 172 4.89 2.44 -10.04
C THR A 172 4.16 3.64 -9.48
N ASN A 173 4.74 4.84 -9.65
CA ASN A 173 4.18 6.12 -9.22
C ASN A 173 4.74 7.27 -10.08
N TYR A 174 4.35 8.51 -9.76
CA TYR A 174 4.79 9.68 -10.55
C TYR A 174 6.29 10.01 -10.41
N LEU A 175 6.99 9.51 -9.38
CA LEU A 175 8.44 9.70 -9.20
C LEU A 175 9.23 8.60 -9.89
N THR A 176 8.82 7.34 -9.74
CA THR A 176 9.54 6.16 -10.24
C THR A 176 9.21 5.82 -11.69
N SER A 177 7.98 6.12 -12.14
CA SER A 177 7.48 5.76 -13.46
C SER A 177 6.47 6.81 -13.99
N PRO A 178 6.88 8.09 -14.13
CA PRO A 178 5.96 9.18 -14.47
C PRO A 178 5.20 8.99 -15.77
N ASP A 179 5.88 8.48 -16.80
CA ASP A 179 5.35 8.34 -18.16
C ASP A 179 4.64 6.99 -18.38
N CYS A 180 4.61 6.12 -17.36
CA CYS A 180 3.87 4.87 -17.37
C CYS A 180 2.37 5.14 -17.36
N VAL A 181 1.62 4.38 -18.16
CA VAL A 181 0.17 4.51 -18.30
C VAL A 181 -0.55 3.70 -17.23
N ILE A 182 -1.45 4.34 -16.49
CA ILE A 182 -2.05 3.77 -15.29
C ILE A 182 -2.81 2.47 -15.57
N TRP A 183 -3.58 2.38 -16.67
CA TRP A 183 -4.32 1.14 -16.98
C TRP A 183 -3.40 -0.06 -17.17
N SER A 184 -2.19 0.15 -17.70
CA SER A 184 -1.23 -0.93 -17.90
C SER A 184 -0.64 -1.43 -16.59
N ALA A 185 -0.36 -0.51 -15.64
CA ALA A 185 0.06 -0.84 -14.29
C ALA A 185 -1.04 -1.55 -13.49
N VAL A 186 -2.29 -1.10 -13.62
CA VAL A 186 -3.45 -1.76 -12.99
C VAL A 186 -3.63 -3.17 -13.55
N LEU A 187 -3.50 -3.34 -14.87
CA LEU A 187 -3.63 -4.64 -15.53
C LEU A 187 -2.50 -5.61 -15.12
N ALA A 188 -1.26 -5.12 -15.10
CA ALA A 188 -0.11 -5.87 -14.58
C ALA A 188 -0.32 -6.27 -13.12
N SER A 189 -0.76 -5.33 -12.27
CA SER A 189 -1.03 -5.56 -10.86
C SER A 189 -2.21 -6.52 -10.62
N ALA A 190 -3.07 -6.78 -11.61
CA ALA A 190 -4.17 -7.75 -11.54
C ALA A 190 -3.89 -9.05 -12.31
N ALA A 191 -2.67 -9.23 -12.82
CA ALA A 191 -2.29 -10.38 -13.65
C ALA A 191 -1.98 -11.63 -12.81
N VAL A 192 -3.03 -12.24 -12.24
CA VAL A 192 -2.94 -13.50 -11.49
C VAL A 192 -2.82 -14.67 -12.47
N PRO A 193 -1.85 -15.58 -12.28
CA PRO A 193 -1.74 -16.80 -13.09
C PRO A 193 -3.06 -17.57 -13.17
N GLY A 194 -3.47 -17.94 -14.38
CA GLY A 194 -4.76 -18.60 -14.65
C GLY A 194 -5.95 -17.66 -14.88
N ILE A 195 -5.88 -16.41 -14.42
CA ILE A 195 -6.92 -15.39 -14.63
C ILE A 195 -6.53 -14.50 -15.82
N LEU A 196 -5.32 -13.94 -15.78
CA LEU A 196 -4.79 -13.07 -16.82
C LEU A 196 -3.31 -13.37 -17.01
N ASN A 197 -2.87 -13.43 -18.26
CA ASN A 197 -1.47 -13.67 -18.59
C ASN A 197 -0.58 -12.49 -18.19
N PRO A 198 0.72 -12.70 -17.92
CA PRO A 198 1.65 -11.62 -17.58
C PRO A 198 1.64 -10.51 -18.64
N VAL A 199 1.55 -9.26 -18.18
CA VAL A 199 1.33 -8.07 -19.03
C VAL A 199 2.56 -7.18 -19.06
N VAL A 200 2.78 -6.51 -20.19
CA VAL A 200 3.86 -5.53 -20.34
C VAL A 200 3.35 -4.15 -19.92
N LEU A 201 4.11 -3.42 -19.12
CA LEU A 201 3.81 -2.03 -18.79
C LEU A 201 3.95 -1.15 -20.04
N MET A 202 3.04 -0.20 -20.20
CA MET A 202 3.04 0.72 -21.33
C MET A 202 3.45 2.11 -20.86
N MET A 203 4.27 2.80 -21.65
CA MET A 203 4.59 4.20 -21.47
C MET A 203 4.07 5.05 -22.61
N LYS A 204 3.77 6.31 -22.29
CA LYS A 204 3.37 7.32 -23.25
C LYS A 204 4.59 8.15 -23.63
N THR A 205 4.92 8.16 -24.91
CA THR A 205 5.98 9.01 -25.47
C THR A 205 5.52 10.47 -25.53
N GLY A 206 6.46 11.41 -25.72
CA GLY A 206 6.15 12.83 -25.93
C GLY A 206 5.19 13.09 -27.08
N ASP A 207 5.23 12.24 -28.12
CA ASP A 207 4.32 12.27 -29.28
C ASP A 207 2.91 11.72 -28.97
N GLY A 208 2.66 11.30 -27.73
CA GLY A 208 1.40 10.70 -27.30
C GLY A 208 1.21 9.23 -27.73
N LYS A 209 2.20 8.61 -28.38
CA LYS A 209 2.15 7.18 -28.76
C LYS A 209 2.46 6.29 -27.57
N LEU A 210 1.79 5.13 -27.53
CA LEU A 210 2.00 4.11 -26.51
C LEU A 210 3.05 3.11 -26.95
N VAL A 211 4.09 2.93 -26.14
CA VAL A 211 5.17 1.97 -26.38
C VAL A 211 5.43 1.15 -25.10
N PRO A 212 6.02 -0.06 -25.19
CA PRO A 212 6.41 -0.82 -24.01
C PRO A 212 7.38 -0.03 -23.11
N TYR A 213 7.16 -0.04 -21.79
CA TYR A 213 8.01 0.62 -20.79
C TYR A 213 9.41 -0.02 -20.72
N SER A 214 9.47 -1.35 -20.80
CA SER A 214 10.72 -2.11 -20.93
C SER A 214 10.52 -3.27 -21.89
N PHE A 215 11.50 -3.52 -22.75
CA PHE A 215 11.47 -4.61 -23.71
C PHE A 215 11.73 -5.94 -22.98
N GLY A 216 10.85 -6.93 -23.14
CA GLY A 216 11.05 -8.29 -22.61
C GLY A 216 10.53 -8.56 -21.19
N HIS A 217 10.38 -7.55 -20.32
CA HIS A 217 9.86 -7.78 -18.97
C HIS A 217 8.32 -7.78 -18.94
N LYS A 218 7.75 -8.93 -18.57
CA LYS A 218 6.32 -9.05 -18.25
C LYS A 218 6.12 -8.94 -16.75
N TRP A 219 4.93 -8.51 -16.35
CA TRP A 219 4.55 -8.24 -14.97
C TRP A 219 3.32 -9.07 -14.58
N LYS A 220 3.26 -9.44 -13.30
CA LYS A 220 2.25 -10.26 -12.63
C LYS A 220 1.64 -9.49 -11.45
N ASP A 221 0.58 -10.07 -10.87
CA ASP A 221 -0.15 -9.47 -9.75
C ASP A 221 0.77 -9.12 -8.57
N GLY A 222 0.60 -7.90 -8.06
CA GLY A 222 1.36 -7.38 -6.92
C GLY A 222 1.11 -8.14 -5.61
N SER A 223 -0.08 -8.72 -5.44
CA SER A 223 -0.49 -9.43 -4.22
C SER A 223 0.25 -10.75 -4.04
N LEU A 224 0.94 -11.25 -5.08
CA LEU A 224 1.75 -12.46 -4.98
C LEU A 224 2.93 -12.26 -4.03
N ARG A 225 3.52 -11.05 -3.97
CA ARG A 225 4.66 -10.75 -3.09
C ARG A 225 4.39 -9.69 -2.05
N THR A 226 3.73 -8.61 -2.43
CA THR A 226 3.56 -7.45 -1.55
C THR A 226 2.24 -6.76 -1.86
N ASP A 227 1.18 -7.18 -1.19
CA ASP A 227 -0.14 -6.56 -1.32
C ASP A 227 -0.16 -5.10 -0.83
N ILE A 228 0.60 -4.77 0.23
CA ILE A 228 0.68 -3.42 0.79
C ILE A 228 2.15 -3.00 0.98
N PRO A 229 2.71 -2.14 0.11
CA PRO A 229 4.13 -1.80 0.12
C PRO A 229 4.48 -0.68 1.12
N LEU A 230 4.22 -0.89 2.42
CA LEU A 230 4.42 0.13 3.47
C LEU A 230 5.85 0.69 3.51
N LYS A 231 6.86 -0.17 3.37
CA LYS A 231 8.27 0.26 3.36
C LYS A 231 8.57 1.18 2.18
N ALA A 232 8.08 0.86 0.98
CA ALA A 232 8.30 1.69 -0.21
C ALA A 232 7.54 3.02 -0.11
N LEU A 233 6.33 3.03 0.46
CA LEU A 233 5.58 4.26 0.72
C LEU A 233 6.30 5.17 1.74
N ASN A 234 6.90 4.58 2.77
CA ASN A 234 7.72 5.32 3.72
C ASN A 234 8.94 5.94 3.04
N LEU A 235 9.69 5.17 2.24
CA LEU A 235 10.89 5.65 1.55
C LEU A 235 10.60 6.72 0.49
N HIS A 236 9.54 6.56 -0.32
CA HIS A 236 9.24 7.49 -1.41
C HIS A 236 8.48 8.73 -0.96
N PHE A 237 7.61 8.61 0.05
CA PHE A 237 6.65 9.67 0.39
C PHE A 237 6.59 10.01 1.88
N ASN A 238 7.52 9.49 2.69
CA ASN A 238 7.55 9.69 4.14
C ASN A 238 6.20 9.35 4.81
N VAL A 239 5.57 8.26 4.38
CA VAL A 239 4.32 7.76 4.95
C VAL A 239 4.63 7.05 6.26
N ASN A 240 4.12 7.59 7.37
CA ASN A 240 4.21 6.98 8.71
C ASN A 240 2.88 6.46 9.20
N PHE A 241 1.78 6.85 8.55
CA PHE A 241 0.43 6.48 8.96
C PHE A 241 -0.32 5.86 7.79
N SER A 242 -0.68 4.57 7.91
CA SER A 242 -1.32 3.83 6.84
C SER A 242 -2.75 3.43 7.21
N ILE A 243 -3.70 3.82 6.38
CA ILE A 243 -5.10 3.39 6.41
C ILE A 243 -5.24 2.23 5.42
N VAL A 244 -5.27 1.00 5.92
CA VAL A 244 -5.42 -0.18 5.08
C VAL A 244 -6.89 -0.56 5.01
N SER A 245 -7.48 -0.55 3.81
CA SER A 245 -8.74 -1.25 3.57
C SER A 245 -8.40 -2.66 3.12
N GLN A 246 -8.70 -3.66 3.95
CA GLN A 246 -8.39 -5.05 3.68
C GLN A 246 -9.67 -5.81 3.34
N VAL A 247 -9.73 -6.39 2.14
CA VAL A 247 -10.90 -7.12 1.64
C VAL A 247 -10.57 -8.54 1.18
N ASN A 248 -9.30 -8.94 1.26
CA ASN A 248 -8.87 -10.27 0.88
C ASN A 248 -9.59 -11.35 1.71
N PRO A 249 -10.30 -12.29 1.06
CA PRO A 249 -11.14 -13.27 1.75
C PRO A 249 -10.34 -14.28 2.57
N HIS A 250 -9.11 -14.60 2.14
CA HIS A 250 -8.26 -15.61 2.75
C HIS A 250 -7.65 -15.16 4.09
N ILE A 251 -7.50 -13.85 4.29
CA ILE A 251 -6.91 -13.31 5.52
C ILE A 251 -7.89 -13.41 6.71
N ASN A 252 -9.20 -13.46 6.45
CA ASN A 252 -10.21 -13.61 7.50
C ASN A 252 -9.97 -14.86 8.38
N LEU A 253 -9.35 -15.91 7.83
CA LEU A 253 -9.04 -17.13 8.58
C LEU A 253 -7.85 -16.94 9.56
N PHE A 254 -6.97 -15.97 9.30
CA PHE A 254 -5.69 -15.78 10.01
C PHE A 254 -5.60 -14.48 10.81
N PHE A 255 -6.49 -13.51 10.57
CA PHE A 255 -6.49 -12.25 11.31
C PHE A 255 -7.16 -12.40 12.68
N PHE A 256 -6.51 -11.88 13.72
CA PHE A 256 -7.08 -11.79 15.07
C PHE A 256 -6.60 -10.51 15.75
N SER A 257 -7.51 -9.64 16.15
CA SER A 257 -7.18 -8.47 16.98
C SER A 257 -7.37 -8.82 18.45
N SER A 258 -6.28 -9.19 19.13
CA SER A 258 -6.28 -9.50 20.56
C SER A 258 -6.62 -8.29 21.44
N ARG A 259 -6.37 -7.08 20.93
CA ARG A 259 -6.81 -5.81 21.51
C ARG A 259 -7.89 -5.21 20.60
N GLY A 260 -8.89 -4.58 21.20
CA GLY A 260 -10.04 -4.03 20.48
C GLY A 260 -9.59 -3.10 19.36
N SER A 261 -10.33 -3.06 18.27
CA SER A 261 -10.02 -2.13 17.18
C SER A 261 -10.52 -0.73 17.51
N VAL A 262 -9.98 0.29 16.83
CA VAL A 262 -10.49 1.67 16.94
C VAL A 262 -12.00 1.68 16.64
N GLY A 263 -12.80 2.08 17.63
CA GLY A 263 -14.27 2.08 17.56
C GLY A 263 -14.96 0.78 18.00
N GLN A 264 -14.21 -0.27 18.37
CA GLN A 264 -14.73 -1.51 18.95
C GLN A 264 -13.79 -1.98 20.08
N PRO A 265 -13.82 -1.33 21.27
CA PRO A 265 -13.07 -1.81 22.42
C PRO A 265 -13.62 -3.17 22.87
N VAL A 266 -12.75 -4.17 23.03
CA VAL A 266 -13.15 -5.42 23.70
C VAL A 266 -13.26 -5.17 25.20
N THR A 267 -14.42 -5.48 25.76
CA THR A 267 -14.62 -5.50 27.20
C THR A 267 -13.89 -6.71 27.79
N HIS A 268 -12.68 -6.51 28.29
CA HIS A 268 -12.02 -7.57 29.05
C HIS A 268 -12.51 -7.57 30.51
N ARG A 269 -12.59 -8.77 31.09
CA ARG A 269 -12.84 -9.12 32.50
C ARG A 269 -14.28 -9.28 33.03
N LYS A 270 -15.36 -8.81 32.38
CA LYS A 270 -16.74 -8.96 32.92
C LYS A 270 -17.88 -9.26 31.91
N GLY A 271 -17.60 -9.67 30.67
CA GLY A 271 -18.63 -9.92 29.64
C GLY A 271 -19.01 -11.40 29.47
N ARG A 272 -20.32 -11.74 29.57
CA ARG A 272 -20.88 -13.08 29.29
C ARG A 272 -20.68 -13.46 27.82
N GLY A 273 -19.92 -14.52 27.55
CA GLY A 273 -19.89 -15.19 26.25
C GLY A 273 -18.76 -16.24 26.15
N TRP A 274 -18.96 -17.30 25.37
CA TRP A 274 -17.94 -18.32 25.08
C TRP A 274 -16.71 -17.77 24.33
N ARG A 275 -16.85 -16.62 23.67
CA ARG A 275 -15.75 -15.83 23.07
C ARG A 275 -15.11 -14.81 24.02
N GLY A 276 -15.62 -14.69 25.25
CA GLY A 276 -15.15 -13.74 26.27
C GLY A 276 -14.27 -14.37 27.35
N GLY A 277 -14.01 -15.68 27.27
CA GLY A 277 -13.04 -16.37 28.12
C GLY A 277 -11.68 -16.37 27.46
N PHE A 278 -10.71 -15.71 28.10
CA PHE A 278 -9.28 -15.66 27.76
C PHE A 278 -8.73 -16.94 27.11
N LEU A 279 -9.20 -18.12 27.52
CA LEU A 279 -8.81 -19.43 26.99
C LEU A 279 -9.18 -19.66 25.52
N GLY A 280 -10.43 -19.40 25.09
CA GLY A 280 -10.86 -19.67 23.72
C GLY A 280 -10.13 -18.77 22.71
N SER A 281 -9.99 -17.49 23.05
CA SER A 281 -9.18 -16.54 22.28
C SER A 281 -7.69 -16.89 22.30
N ALA A 282 -7.17 -17.39 23.42
CA ALA A 282 -5.77 -17.79 23.52
C ALA A 282 -5.47 -19.07 22.73
N THR A 283 -6.38 -20.07 22.74
CA THR A 283 -6.25 -21.28 21.93
C THR A 283 -6.35 -20.97 20.43
N GLU A 284 -7.30 -20.10 20.03
CA GLU A 284 -7.38 -19.62 18.65
C GLU A 284 -6.09 -18.89 18.24
N GLN A 285 -5.57 -18.04 19.12
CA GLN A 285 -4.30 -17.33 18.89
C GLN A 285 -3.12 -18.29 18.78
N TYR A 286 -3.04 -19.29 19.66
CA TYR A 286 -2.00 -20.32 19.64
C TYR A 286 -2.03 -21.12 18.34
N LEU A 287 -3.22 -21.60 17.93
CA LEU A 287 -3.38 -22.38 16.69
C LEU A 287 -2.99 -21.55 15.45
N LYS A 288 -3.38 -20.27 15.40
CA LYS A 288 -2.99 -19.37 14.30
C LYS A 288 -1.49 -19.10 14.27
N LEU A 289 -0.86 -18.91 15.43
CA LEU A 289 0.59 -18.73 15.52
C LEU A 289 1.33 -19.98 15.08
N ASP A 290 0.87 -21.16 15.49
CA ASP A 290 1.47 -22.43 15.09
C ASP A 290 1.29 -22.69 13.60
N LEU A 291 0.11 -22.42 13.03
CA LEU A 291 -0.13 -22.52 11.60
C LEU A 291 0.77 -21.56 10.79
N ASN A 292 0.96 -20.33 11.26
CA ASN A 292 1.91 -19.38 10.66
C ASN A 292 3.36 -19.87 10.77
N LYS A 293 3.75 -20.48 11.90
CA LYS A 293 5.06 -21.10 12.08
C LYS A 293 5.27 -22.24 11.08
N TRP A 294 4.33 -23.17 11.00
CA TRP A 294 4.41 -24.31 10.07
C TRP A 294 4.40 -23.87 8.60
N LEU A 295 3.62 -22.85 8.23
CA LEU A 295 3.67 -22.26 6.88
C LEU A 295 5.05 -21.66 6.56
N LYS A 296 5.69 -20.99 7.53
CA LYS A 296 7.06 -20.46 7.34
C LYS A 296 8.08 -21.59 7.20
N VAL A 297 7.99 -22.63 8.02
CA VAL A 297 8.87 -23.80 7.94
C VAL A 297 8.72 -24.49 6.59
N LEU A 298 7.49 -24.78 6.17
CA LEU A 298 7.20 -25.42 4.89
C LEU A 298 7.73 -24.61 3.70
N ARG A 299 7.69 -23.27 3.80
CA ARG A 299 8.31 -22.36 2.82
C ARG A 299 9.84 -22.44 2.85
N HIS A 300 10.46 -22.35 4.03
CA HIS A 300 11.94 -22.37 4.14
C HIS A 300 12.54 -23.70 3.69
N LEU A 301 11.80 -24.80 3.85
CA LEU A 301 12.17 -26.11 3.36
C LEU A 301 11.80 -26.34 1.88
N GLU A 302 11.24 -25.33 1.20
CA GLU A 302 10.76 -25.42 -0.19
C GLU A 302 9.78 -26.59 -0.47
N LEU A 303 9.09 -27.08 0.56
CA LEU A 303 8.22 -28.26 0.49
C LEU A 303 6.83 -27.95 -0.11
N LEU A 304 6.52 -26.68 -0.34
CA LEU A 304 5.27 -26.29 -0.99
C LEU A 304 5.36 -26.57 -2.50
N PRO A 305 4.37 -27.26 -3.10
CA PRO A 305 4.32 -27.35 -4.55
C PRO A 305 4.28 -25.93 -5.13
N ARG A 306 5.03 -25.69 -6.21
CA ARG A 306 5.05 -24.43 -6.97
C ARG A 306 4.13 -24.55 -8.20
N PRO A 307 2.78 -24.63 -8.07
CA PRO A 307 1.92 -24.67 -9.23
C PRO A 307 2.11 -23.38 -10.05
N LEU A 308 2.34 -23.56 -11.36
CA LEU A 308 2.70 -22.49 -12.29
C LEU A 308 4.05 -21.79 -12.01
N GLY A 309 4.97 -22.46 -11.28
CA GLY A 309 6.32 -21.95 -11.00
C GLY A 309 6.31 -20.69 -10.14
N GLN A 310 5.34 -20.57 -9.22
CA GLN A 310 5.16 -19.41 -8.34
C GLN A 310 5.01 -19.84 -6.88
N ASP A 311 5.56 -19.03 -5.97
CA ASP A 311 5.47 -19.25 -4.53
C ASP A 311 4.20 -18.61 -3.98
N TRP A 312 3.12 -19.37 -3.94
CA TRP A 312 1.83 -18.94 -3.38
C TRP A 312 1.85 -18.73 -1.86
N SER A 313 2.95 -19.13 -1.19
CA SER A 313 3.15 -18.98 0.26
C SER A 313 3.14 -17.53 0.71
N GLU A 314 3.63 -16.62 -0.13
CA GLU A 314 3.73 -15.19 0.18
C GLU A 314 2.36 -14.52 0.31
N ILE A 315 1.33 -15.03 -0.37
CA ILE A 315 -0.06 -14.56 -0.23
C ILE A 315 -0.60 -14.76 1.19
N TRP A 316 -0.02 -15.68 1.97
CA TRP A 316 -0.46 -15.96 3.35
C TRP A 316 0.43 -15.30 4.39
N LEU A 317 1.73 -15.14 4.10
CA LEU A 317 2.74 -14.66 5.04
C LEU A 317 2.95 -13.14 5.04
N GLN A 318 2.31 -12.40 4.12
CA GLN A 318 2.42 -10.95 4.02
C GLN A 318 1.83 -10.22 5.25
N GLN A 319 2.36 -9.02 5.52
CA GLN A 319 1.77 -8.11 6.50
C GLN A 319 0.57 -7.39 5.88
N PHE A 320 -0.62 -7.75 6.34
CA PHE A 320 -1.88 -7.24 5.82
C PHE A 320 -2.52 -6.13 6.64
N SER A 321 -1.86 -5.72 7.72
CA SER A 321 -2.34 -4.70 8.66
C SER A 321 -1.52 -3.43 8.56
N GLY A 322 -2.21 -2.29 8.56
CA GLY A 322 -1.61 -0.98 8.76
C GLY A 322 -1.92 -0.42 10.16
N THR A 323 -1.49 0.81 10.42
CA THR A 323 -1.83 1.55 11.64
C THR A 323 -3.33 1.53 11.92
N ILE A 324 -4.15 1.72 10.88
CA ILE A 324 -5.58 1.45 10.92
C ILE A 324 -5.91 0.46 9.82
N THR A 325 -6.63 -0.59 10.20
CA THR A 325 -7.16 -1.55 9.22
C THR A 325 -8.69 -1.53 9.24
N ILE A 326 -9.28 -1.23 8.08
CA ILE A 326 -10.72 -1.21 7.83
C ILE A 326 -11.10 -2.53 7.17
N TRP A 327 -12.04 -3.23 7.80
CA TRP A 327 -12.50 -4.55 7.40
C TRP A 327 -14.00 -4.48 7.08
N PRO A 328 -14.38 -4.42 5.80
CA PRO A 328 -15.74 -4.60 5.36
C PRO A 328 -16.22 -6.02 5.66
N ARG A 329 -17.42 -6.17 6.23
CA ARG A 329 -18.01 -7.50 6.49
C ARG A 329 -18.55 -8.10 5.20
N SER A 330 -17.87 -9.10 4.66
CA SER A 330 -18.33 -9.83 3.47
C SER A 330 -19.42 -10.84 3.78
N VAL A 331 -20.17 -11.25 2.75
CA VAL A 331 -21.23 -12.27 2.84
C VAL A 331 -20.77 -13.52 2.08
N ALA A 332 -21.22 -14.70 2.51
CA ALA A 332 -20.86 -15.98 1.89
C ALA A 332 -21.14 -16.02 0.37
N SER A 333 -22.22 -15.38 -0.10
CA SER A 333 -22.55 -15.27 -1.53
C SER A 333 -21.46 -14.58 -2.36
N ASP A 334 -20.65 -13.73 -1.74
CA ASP A 334 -19.59 -12.98 -2.43
C ASP A 334 -18.43 -13.90 -2.79
N PHE A 335 -18.19 -14.96 -2.02
CA PHE A 335 -17.16 -15.97 -2.33
C PHE A 335 -17.50 -16.73 -3.61
N TRP A 336 -18.77 -17.08 -3.81
CA TRP A 336 -19.21 -17.74 -5.04
C TRP A 336 -19.19 -16.82 -6.27
N ARG A 337 -19.24 -15.50 -6.05
CA ARG A 337 -19.26 -14.47 -7.11
C ARG A 337 -17.96 -13.66 -7.16
N ILE A 338 -16.85 -14.25 -6.69
CA ILE A 338 -15.55 -13.59 -6.61
C ILE A 338 -15.02 -13.10 -7.97
N LEU A 339 -15.40 -13.79 -9.05
CA LEU A 339 -15.06 -13.47 -10.44
C LEU A 339 -16.32 -13.24 -11.28
N SER A 340 -17.21 -12.37 -10.81
CA SER A 340 -18.45 -12.00 -11.50
C SER A 340 -18.72 -10.51 -11.34
N ASP A 341 -19.37 -9.91 -12.34
CA ASP A 341 -19.71 -8.49 -12.31
C ASP A 341 -20.84 -8.20 -11.30
N PRO A 342 -20.77 -7.08 -10.55
CA PRO A 342 -21.76 -6.74 -9.54
C PRO A 342 -23.03 -6.17 -10.17
N ASN A 343 -24.19 -6.57 -9.64
CA ASN A 343 -25.46 -5.87 -9.94
C ASN A 343 -25.54 -4.54 -9.16
N PRO A 344 -26.22 -3.48 -9.66
CA PRO A 344 -26.48 -2.25 -8.89
C PRO A 344 -26.93 -2.47 -7.44
N LYS A 345 -27.81 -3.45 -7.17
CA LYS A 345 -28.24 -3.79 -5.80
C LYS A 345 -27.10 -4.35 -4.94
N GLN A 346 -26.23 -5.17 -5.53
CA GLN A 346 -25.08 -5.75 -4.85
C GLN A 346 -24.03 -4.67 -4.57
N LEU A 347 -23.75 -3.82 -5.55
CA LEU A 347 -22.84 -2.70 -5.36
C LEU A 347 -23.36 -1.72 -4.31
N ALA A 348 -24.66 -1.44 -4.28
CA ALA A 348 -25.28 -0.62 -3.22
C ALA A 348 -25.01 -1.19 -1.82
N ARG A 349 -25.16 -2.52 -1.65
CA ARG A 349 -24.84 -3.19 -0.40
C ARG A 349 -23.34 -3.07 -0.06
N MET A 350 -22.46 -3.33 -1.03
CA MET A 350 -21.00 -3.27 -0.81
C MET A 350 -20.53 -1.85 -0.46
N LEU A 351 -21.08 -0.83 -1.13
CA LEU A 351 -20.90 0.58 -0.79
C LEU A 351 -21.34 0.86 0.64
N HIS A 352 -22.56 0.45 1.00
CA HIS A 352 -23.11 0.69 2.33
C HIS A 352 -22.28 0.03 3.44
N VAL A 353 -21.92 -1.24 3.27
CA VAL A 353 -21.10 -1.98 4.23
C VAL A 353 -19.69 -1.37 4.34
N GLY A 354 -19.09 -0.99 3.21
CA GLY A 354 -17.78 -0.33 3.20
C GLY A 354 -17.82 1.00 3.98
N GLN A 355 -18.89 1.78 3.83
CA GLN A 355 -19.08 3.01 4.60
C GLN A 355 -19.23 2.72 6.11
N GLN A 356 -20.09 1.78 6.48
CA GLN A 356 -20.32 1.41 7.88
C GLN A 356 -19.03 0.95 8.58
N SER A 357 -18.17 0.21 7.89
CA SER A 357 -16.89 -0.25 8.45
C SER A 357 -15.88 0.89 8.65
N ALA A 358 -16.01 2.00 7.93
CA ALA A 358 -15.15 3.17 8.05
C ALA A 358 -15.62 4.15 9.15
N PHE A 359 -16.92 4.28 9.38
CA PHE A 359 -17.50 5.26 10.32
C PHE A 359 -16.88 5.28 11.73
N PRO A 360 -16.64 4.13 12.41
CA PRO A 360 -16.06 4.14 13.75
C PRO A 360 -14.64 4.69 13.82
N LYS A 361 -13.94 4.77 12.68
CA LYS A 361 -12.55 5.22 12.56
C LYS A 361 -12.44 6.66 12.08
N LEU A 362 -13.51 7.27 11.57
CA LEU A 362 -13.47 8.61 11.00
C LEU A 362 -12.97 9.66 12.00
N GLN A 363 -13.42 9.63 13.25
CA GLN A 363 -12.99 10.62 14.25
C GLN A 363 -11.49 10.52 14.55
N PHE A 364 -10.96 9.30 14.64
CA PHE A 364 -9.53 9.10 14.83
C PHE A 364 -8.74 9.64 13.64
N LEU A 365 -9.20 9.34 12.42
CA LEU A 365 -8.59 9.82 11.18
C LEU A 365 -8.64 11.35 11.08
N ALA A 366 -9.76 11.95 11.44
CA ALA A 366 -9.94 13.40 11.48
C ALA A 366 -8.92 14.07 12.38
N ASN A 367 -8.74 13.56 13.61
CA ASN A 367 -7.77 14.12 14.55
C ASN A 367 -6.34 14.03 14.01
N ARG A 368 -5.95 12.88 13.44
CA ARG A 368 -4.60 12.68 12.90
C ARG A 368 -4.34 13.53 11.65
N MET A 369 -5.32 13.65 10.75
CA MET A 369 -5.17 14.45 9.53
C MET A 369 -5.33 15.95 9.78
N LYS A 370 -6.04 16.37 10.83
CA LYS A 370 -6.08 17.78 11.27
C LYS A 370 -4.66 18.27 11.55
N VAL A 371 -3.90 17.56 12.38
CA VAL A 371 -2.50 17.91 12.68
C VAL A 371 -1.62 17.88 11.42
N GLU A 372 -1.81 16.89 10.54
CA GLU A 372 -1.04 16.78 9.29
C GLU A 372 -1.26 17.99 8.37
N ARG A 373 -2.53 18.39 8.18
CA ARG A 373 -2.91 19.55 7.38
C ARG A 373 -2.38 20.85 7.96
N MET A 374 -2.35 20.97 9.28
CA MET A 374 -1.80 22.15 9.97
C MET A 374 -0.29 22.29 9.74
N VAL A 375 0.47 21.18 9.84
CA VAL A 375 1.90 21.16 9.56
C VAL A 375 2.18 21.45 8.08
N ASP A 376 1.38 20.88 7.17
CA ASP A 376 1.52 21.14 5.73
C ASP A 376 1.18 22.59 5.35
N ARG A 377 0.15 23.17 5.98
CA ARG A 377 -0.19 24.59 5.82
C ARG A 377 0.97 25.49 6.25
N GLY A 378 1.52 25.27 7.45
CA GLY A 378 2.68 26.03 7.93
C GLY A 378 3.91 25.89 7.03
N ARG A 379 4.14 24.71 6.46
CA ARG A 379 5.19 24.48 5.45
C ARG A 379 4.95 25.28 4.16
N LYS A 380 3.71 25.39 3.69
CA LYS A 380 3.35 26.15 2.49
C LYS A 380 3.50 27.66 2.71
N GLU A 381 3.06 28.17 3.85
CA GLU A 381 3.12 29.59 4.21
C GLU A 381 4.57 30.07 4.43
N THR A 382 5.43 29.24 5.02
CA THR A 382 6.85 29.55 5.20
C THR A 382 7.70 29.42 3.94
N ARG A 383 7.11 28.96 2.82
CA ARG A 383 7.79 28.82 1.52
C ARG A 383 7.65 30.06 0.63
N VAL A 384 6.88 31.07 1.04
CA VAL A 384 6.64 32.30 0.29
C VAL A 384 7.95 33.10 0.18
N GLY A 385 8.70 32.81 -0.88
CA GLY A 385 10.04 33.32 -1.16
C GLY A 385 10.74 32.57 -2.31
N VAL A 386 10.33 31.33 -2.60
CA VAL A 386 10.82 30.55 -3.76
C VAL A 386 9.82 30.66 -4.91
N ARG A 387 10.25 31.15 -6.09
CA ARG A 387 9.40 31.40 -7.28
C ARG A 387 8.58 30.15 -7.65
N ARG A 388 7.26 30.31 -7.80
CA ARG A 388 6.36 29.32 -8.42
C ARG A 388 6.78 29.11 -9.88
N GLY A 389 7.48 28.02 -10.18
CA GLY A 389 7.75 27.60 -11.56
C GLY A 389 9.04 26.81 -11.81
N SER A 390 10.02 26.80 -10.89
CA SER A 390 11.24 25.98 -11.05
C SER A 390 11.03 24.55 -10.54
N ILE A 391 11.83 23.60 -11.02
CA ILE A 391 11.91 22.21 -10.53
C ILE A 391 12.13 22.14 -9.01
N GLU A 392 12.69 23.20 -8.41
CA GLU A 392 12.83 23.42 -6.95
C GLU A 392 11.48 23.59 -6.22
N SER A 393 10.37 23.77 -6.95
CA SER A 393 9.01 23.79 -6.40
C SER A 393 8.50 22.39 -6.04
N ILE A 394 9.06 21.34 -6.66
CA ILE A 394 8.65 19.94 -6.51
C ILE A 394 9.66 19.14 -5.67
N LEU A 395 10.95 19.48 -5.75
CA LEU A 395 12.03 18.88 -4.95
C LEU A 395 12.70 19.97 -4.10
N SER A 396 13.03 19.67 -2.84
CA SER A 396 13.82 20.62 -2.03
C SER A 396 15.23 20.77 -2.64
N GLU A 397 15.86 21.95 -2.60
CA GLU A 397 17.24 22.15 -3.09
C GLU A 397 18.22 21.11 -2.49
N ASP A 398 17.97 20.69 -1.25
CA ASP A 398 18.74 19.64 -0.59
C ASP A 398 18.47 18.24 -1.19
N ASP A 399 17.26 18.00 -1.70
CA ASP A 399 16.90 16.73 -2.35
C ASP A 399 17.61 16.63 -3.69
N ILE A 400 17.67 17.74 -4.43
CA ILE A 400 18.44 17.86 -5.68
C ILE A 400 19.94 17.68 -5.40
N ARG A 401 20.48 18.34 -4.36
CA ARG A 401 21.89 18.14 -3.95
C ARG A 401 22.18 16.72 -3.48
N SER A 402 21.26 16.06 -2.78
CA SER A 402 21.41 14.67 -2.36
C SER A 402 21.39 13.69 -3.54
N LEU A 403 20.59 13.99 -4.57
CA LEU A 403 20.52 13.22 -5.81
C LEU A 403 21.76 13.44 -6.68
N LEU A 404 22.25 14.67 -6.78
CA LEU A 404 23.49 15.00 -7.49
C LEU A 404 24.72 14.38 -6.81
N ARG A 405 24.79 14.42 -5.47
CA ARG A 405 25.89 13.81 -4.71
C ARG A 405 25.92 12.28 -4.84
N LYS A 406 24.75 11.62 -4.95
CA LYS A 406 24.66 10.19 -5.28
C LYS A 406 25.04 9.86 -6.73
N GLY A 407 24.82 10.78 -7.66
CA GLY A 407 25.28 10.66 -9.06
C GLY A 407 26.80 10.80 -9.20
N ASP A 408 27.40 11.71 -8.44
CA ASP A 408 28.86 11.89 -8.45
C ASP A 408 29.60 10.72 -7.77
N GLU A 409 29.03 10.12 -6.71
CA GLU A 409 29.60 8.91 -6.09
C GLU A 409 29.53 7.67 -7.00
N THR A 410 28.57 7.61 -7.93
CA THR A 410 28.48 6.51 -8.91
C THR A 410 29.38 6.72 -10.13
N HIS A 411 29.66 7.97 -10.50
CA HIS A 411 30.65 8.29 -11.54
C HIS A 411 32.11 8.25 -11.06
N SER A 412 32.36 8.46 -9.76
CA SER A 412 33.70 8.33 -9.17
C SER A 412 34.14 6.87 -8.95
N ALA A 413 33.22 5.90 -9.00
CA ALA A 413 33.51 4.48 -8.73
C ALA A 413 33.62 3.61 -10.00
N THR A 414 33.56 4.20 -11.21
CA THR A 414 33.59 3.48 -12.49
C THR A 414 34.77 3.82 -13.39
N ALA A 415 35.87 4.34 -12.83
CA ALA A 415 37.09 4.63 -13.59
C ALA A 415 38.35 4.13 -12.86
N THR A 416 38.53 2.80 -12.81
CA THR A 416 39.75 1.96 -12.55
C THR A 416 39.18 0.56 -12.23
N ASP A 417 39.44 -0.56 -12.89
CA ASP A 417 40.56 -1.06 -13.69
C ASP A 417 40.06 -2.16 -14.66
N ASP A 418 40.86 -2.38 -15.72
CA ASP A 418 40.76 -3.46 -16.72
C ASP A 418 41.07 -4.87 -16.17
N ASP A 419 40.45 -5.87 -16.82
CA ASP A 419 40.86 -7.25 -17.12
C ASP A 419 41.75 -8.05 -16.15
N THR A 420 41.26 -9.22 -15.71
CA THR A 420 41.87 -10.56 -15.99
C THR A 420 41.04 -11.73 -15.45
N ASP A 421 40.95 -12.79 -16.27
CA ASP A 421 40.36 -14.11 -15.98
C ASP A 421 41.03 -14.85 -14.81
N ALA A 422 40.23 -15.55 -13.98
CA ALA A 422 40.58 -16.87 -13.44
C ALA A 422 39.39 -17.58 -12.77
N VAL A 423 39.09 -18.78 -13.25
CA VAL A 423 38.22 -19.80 -12.65
C VAL A 423 38.94 -20.45 -11.47
N THR A 424 38.30 -20.57 -10.30
CA THR A 424 38.55 -21.67 -9.35
C THR A 424 37.35 -21.94 -8.45
N THR A 425 37.01 -23.22 -8.39
CA THR A 425 36.11 -23.96 -7.49
C THR A 425 36.54 -23.91 -6.03
N GLY A 426 35.58 -24.08 -5.09
CA GLY A 426 35.88 -24.46 -3.71
C GLY A 426 34.73 -24.19 -2.74
N ASP A 427 33.98 -25.24 -2.41
CA ASP A 427 33.09 -25.33 -1.25
C ASP A 427 33.88 -25.14 0.07
N GLU A 428 33.12 -24.80 1.12
CA GLU A 428 33.40 -24.85 2.58
C GLU A 428 33.32 -23.48 3.25
N PHE A 429 32.22 -23.23 3.98
CA PHE A 429 32.27 -22.46 5.22
C PHE A 429 31.26 -23.01 6.23
N GLU A 430 31.84 -23.32 7.39
CA GLU A 430 31.28 -23.96 8.57
C GLU A 430 30.32 -23.05 9.36
N ASP A 431 29.45 -23.70 10.13
CA ASP A 431 28.59 -23.13 11.16
C ASP A 431 29.40 -22.57 12.34
N GLU A 432 29.17 -21.33 12.73
CA GLU A 432 29.48 -20.82 14.08
C GLU A 432 28.21 -20.39 14.80
N VAL A 433 27.85 -21.19 15.81
CA VAL A 433 26.83 -20.94 16.82
C VAL A 433 27.47 -20.11 17.94
N VAL A 434 26.92 -18.93 18.22
CA VAL A 434 27.37 -18.07 19.34
C VAL A 434 26.50 -18.33 20.56
N ASP A 435 27.10 -18.91 21.60
CA ASP A 435 26.55 -19.09 22.94
C ASP A 435 26.69 -17.81 23.78
N GLU A 436 25.57 -17.13 24.08
CA GLU A 436 25.47 -16.13 25.15
C GLU A 436 24.82 -16.77 26.39
N ALA A 437 25.64 -17.33 27.28
CA ALA A 437 25.15 -17.85 28.56
C ALA A 437 26.20 -17.84 29.68
N VAL A 438 26.95 -16.75 29.90
CA VAL A 438 27.72 -16.57 31.16
C VAL A 438 27.87 -15.08 31.49
N GLU A 439 26.83 -14.43 32.01
CA GLU A 439 27.01 -13.09 32.62
C GLU A 439 26.07 -12.80 33.80
N SER A 440 25.63 -13.84 34.53
CA SER A 440 24.75 -13.68 35.70
C SER A 440 25.34 -14.21 37.03
N GLU A 441 26.65 -14.43 37.12
CA GLU A 441 27.26 -15.03 38.34
C GLU A 441 28.44 -14.26 38.94
N LYS A 442 28.70 -13.01 38.53
CA LYS A 442 29.80 -12.18 39.09
C LYS A 442 29.39 -10.89 39.79
N LEU A 443 28.10 -10.68 40.06
CA LEU A 443 27.60 -9.50 40.78
C LEU A 443 27.12 -9.77 42.22
N LEU A 444 27.39 -10.96 42.77
CA LEU A 444 27.01 -11.31 44.15
C LEU A 444 28.20 -11.46 45.13
N ASP A 445 29.45 -11.37 44.68
CA ASP A 445 30.64 -11.62 45.52
C ASP A 445 31.47 -10.38 45.88
N THR A 446 30.96 -9.16 45.65
CA THR A 446 31.64 -7.90 46.05
C THR A 446 30.87 -7.08 47.08
N ALA A 447 29.95 -7.71 47.82
CA ALA A 447 29.19 -7.07 48.89
C ALA A 447 29.41 -7.73 50.26
N THR A 448 30.62 -8.20 50.58
CA THR A 448 30.98 -8.59 51.96
C THR A 448 32.50 -8.49 52.21
N ALA A 449 33.00 -7.29 52.54
CA ALA A 449 34.15 -7.01 53.42
C ALA A 449 34.47 -5.49 53.44
N LYS A 450 33.60 -4.64 54.01
CA LYS A 450 33.69 -4.01 55.36
C LYS A 450 34.53 -2.72 55.45
N ASP A 451 33.83 -1.60 55.73
CA ASP A 451 34.26 -0.34 56.36
C ASP A 451 35.69 0.16 56.09
N ARG A 452 35.82 1.10 55.15
CA ARG A 452 36.49 2.41 55.30
C ARG A 452 36.42 3.25 54.04
#